data_AF-T1CYT4-F1
#
_entry.id   AF-T1CYT4-F1
#
_cell.length_a   1.000
_cell.length_b   1.000
_cell.length_c   1.000
_cell.angle_alpha   90.00
_cell.angle_beta   90.00
_cell.angle_gamma   90.00
#
_symmetry.space_group_name_H-M   'P 1'
#
loop_
_entity.id
_entity.type
_entity.pdbx_description
1 polymer ?
#
loop_
_entity_poly.entity_id
_entity_poly.type
_entity_poly.pdbx_seq_one_letter_code
_entity_poly.pdbx_strand_id
1 'polypeptide(L)'
;MEAVKRDGEWKTYNRTDHAIAKAYQARDLWRKLAVAAWRCGDPGVQFDDVTNDWHTCANSGRINASNPCSEYLFLDDTACNLASINL
;
A
#
# COMPACT_ATOMS: atom_id res chain seq x y z
N MET A 1 0.17 -9.83 3.11
CA MET A 1 1.21 -10.29 4.08
C MET A 1 1.28 -11.81 4.29
N GLU A 2 0.19 -12.56 4.09
CA GLU A 2 0.17 -14.02 4.34
C GLU A 2 1.25 -14.82 3.60
N ALA A 3 1.54 -14.47 2.33
CA ALA A 3 2.61 -15.12 1.56
C ALA A 3 3.99 -14.97 2.22
N VAL A 4 4.31 -13.81 2.80
CA VAL A 4 5.56 -13.59 3.53
C VAL A 4 5.65 -14.50 4.77
N LYS A 5 4.55 -14.60 5.53
CA LYS A 5 4.48 -15.45 6.74
C LYS A 5 4.72 -16.92 6.40
N ARG A 6 4.07 -17.40 5.35
CA ARG A 6 4.08 -18.81 4.93
C ARG A 6 5.26 -19.18 4.02
N ASP A 7 6.16 -18.24 3.75
CA ASP A 7 7.27 -18.42 2.81
C ASP A 7 6.82 -18.85 1.41
N GLY A 8 5.73 -18.23 0.94
CA GLY A 8 5.10 -18.52 -0.33
C GLY A 8 5.56 -17.58 -1.46
N GLU A 9 5.07 -17.91 -2.65
CA GLU A 9 5.29 -17.11 -3.85
C GLU A 9 4.38 -15.86 -3.89
N TRP A 10 4.89 -14.77 -4.44
CA TRP A 10 4.16 -13.56 -4.79
C TRP A 10 4.24 -13.29 -6.29
N LYS A 11 3.07 -13.23 -6.95
CA LYS A 11 2.97 -12.99 -8.40
C LYS A 11 2.65 -11.52 -8.67
N THR A 12 3.37 -10.92 -9.60
CA THR A 12 3.05 -9.59 -10.13
C THR A 12 2.31 -9.72 -11.45
N TYR A 13 1.44 -8.76 -11.73
CA TYR A 13 0.58 -8.75 -12.90
C TYR A 13 0.83 -7.51 -13.74
N ASN A 14 0.78 -7.66 -15.05
CA ASN A 14 0.82 -6.53 -15.97
C ASN A 14 -0.45 -5.69 -15.82
N ARG A 15 -0.32 -4.35 -15.86
CA ARG A 15 -1.48 -3.45 -15.75
C ARG A 15 -2.40 -3.49 -16.97
N THR A 16 -1.88 -3.87 -18.14
CA THR A 16 -2.60 -3.80 -19.41
C THR A 16 -3.48 -5.03 -19.68
N ASP A 17 -2.95 -6.23 -19.42
CA ASP A 17 -3.60 -7.50 -19.77
C ASP A 17 -3.81 -8.42 -18.57
N HIS A 18 -3.36 -8.01 -17.37
CA HIS A 18 -3.42 -8.80 -16.14
C HIS A 18 -2.75 -10.19 -16.24
N ALA A 19 -1.90 -10.40 -17.24
CA ALA A 19 -1.08 -11.60 -17.32
C ALA A 19 -0.03 -11.58 -16.20
N ILE A 20 0.38 -12.78 -15.76
CA ILE A 20 1.47 -12.91 -14.79
C ILE A 20 2.75 -12.38 -15.43
N ALA A 21 3.28 -11.29 -14.88
CA ALA A 21 4.51 -10.68 -15.36
C ALA A 21 5.73 -11.42 -14.81
N LYS A 22 5.75 -11.69 -13.50
CA LYS A 22 6.84 -12.37 -12.80
C LYS A 22 6.38 -12.90 -11.45
N ALA A 23 7.03 -13.96 -10.99
CA ALA A 23 6.88 -14.49 -9.65
C ALA A 23 8.14 -14.24 -8.82
N TYR A 24 7.96 -14.02 -7.52
CA TYR A 24 9.03 -13.79 -6.53
C TYR A 24 8.77 -14.61 -5.28
N GLN A 25 9.82 -15.02 -4.57
CA GLN A 25 9.66 -15.44 -3.18
C GLN A 25 9.25 -14.24 -2.33
N ALA A 26 8.15 -14.35 -1.59
CA ALA A 26 7.57 -13.21 -0.89
C ALA A 26 8.52 -12.65 0.18
N ARG A 27 9.28 -13.52 0.87
CA ARG A 27 10.28 -13.11 1.86
C ARG A 27 11.45 -12.36 1.24
N ASP A 28 11.90 -12.76 0.07
CA ASP A 28 12.99 -12.06 -0.64
C ASP A 28 12.55 -10.67 -1.07
N LEU A 29 11.32 -10.54 -1.59
CA LEU A 29 10.76 -9.24 -1.95
C LEU A 29 10.62 -8.34 -0.71
N TRP A 30 10.07 -8.88 0.38
CA TRP A 30 9.95 -8.16 1.65
C TRP A 30 11.31 -7.73 2.20
N ARG A 31 12.32 -8.60 2.11
CA ARG A 31 13.69 -8.27 2.54
C ARG A 31 14.26 -7.12 1.72
N LYS A 32 14.03 -7.07 0.40
CA LYS A 32 14.49 -5.95 -0.44
C LYS A 32 13.87 -4.62 0.00
N LEU A 33 12.58 -4.59 0.30
CA LEU A 33 11.90 -3.41 0.84
C LEU A 33 12.54 -2.98 2.17
N ALA A 34 12.73 -3.92 3.09
CA ALA A 34 13.37 -3.63 4.38
C ALA A 34 14.82 -3.14 4.25
N VAL A 35 15.60 -3.67 3.29
CA VAL A 35 16.95 -3.16 3.00
C VAL A 35 16.89 -1.73 2.47
N ALA A 36 15.97 -1.42 1.56
CA ALA A 36 15.79 -0.06 1.04
C ALA A 36 15.42 0.91 2.16
N ALA A 37 14.43 0.55 2.99
CA ALA A 37 13.99 1.37 4.11
C ALA A 37 15.12 1.61 5.13
N TRP A 38 15.96 0.60 5.40
CA TRP A 38 17.14 0.79 6.24
C TRP A 38 18.17 1.75 5.62
N ARG A 39 18.32 1.74 4.29
CA ARG A 39 19.31 2.59 3.58
C ARG A 39 18.89 4.05 3.47
N CYS A 40 17.61 4.33 3.23
CA CYS A 40 17.15 5.68 2.91
C CYS A 40 15.84 6.10 3.57
N GLY A 41 15.23 5.27 4.41
CA GLY A 41 13.92 5.54 5.01
C GLY A 41 12.73 5.13 4.14
N ASP A 42 12.95 4.65 2.91
CA ASP A 42 11.90 4.39 1.92
C ASP A 42 12.00 3.01 1.23
N PRO A 43 10.88 2.46 0.73
CA PRO A 43 9.52 3.01 0.82
C PRO A 43 8.87 2.71 2.18
N GLY A 44 7.92 3.56 2.57
CA GLY A 44 6.93 3.24 3.61
C GLY A 44 6.01 2.08 3.20
N VAL A 45 5.18 1.62 4.16
CA VAL A 45 4.22 0.52 3.94
C VAL A 45 2.81 1.04 4.22
N GLN A 46 1.91 0.84 3.26
CA GLN A 46 0.48 1.05 3.42
C GLN A 46 -0.25 -0.30 3.37
N PHE A 47 -1.13 -0.53 4.34
CA PHE A 47 -1.97 -1.73 4.39
C PHE A 47 -3.32 -1.44 3.75
N ASP A 48 -3.35 -1.64 2.44
CA ASP A 48 -4.49 -1.37 1.56
C ASP A 48 -5.79 -2.08 1.98
N ASP A 49 -5.68 -3.27 2.57
CA ASP A 49 -6.80 -4.03 3.14
C ASP A 49 -7.40 -3.32 4.36
N VAL A 50 -6.57 -3.00 5.36
CA VAL A 50 -6.99 -2.29 6.58
C VAL A 50 -7.56 -0.92 6.25
N THR A 51 -6.91 -0.18 5.34
CA THR A 51 -7.38 1.13 4.88
C THR A 51 -8.81 1.05 4.31
N ASN A 52 -9.09 0.08 3.43
CA ASN A 52 -10.40 -0.02 2.80
C ASN A 52 -11.45 -0.65 3.72
N ASP A 53 -11.07 -1.50 4.68
CA ASP A 53 -11.98 -2.05 5.69
C ASP A 53 -12.58 -0.96 6.59
N TRP A 54 -11.81 0.09 6.87
CA TRP A 54 -12.23 1.23 7.70
C TRP A 54 -12.78 2.41 6.88
N HIS A 55 -12.94 2.22 5.57
CA HIS A 55 -13.39 3.28 4.67
C HIS A 55 -14.87 3.62 4.90
N THR A 56 -15.12 4.82 5.43
CA THR A 56 -16.48 5.31 5.75
C THR A 56 -17.36 5.61 4.54
N CYS A 57 -16.80 5.65 3.33
CA CYS A 57 -17.54 5.89 2.08
C CYS A 57 -17.38 4.74 1.07
N ALA A 58 -17.24 3.50 1.53
CA ALA A 58 -16.98 2.33 0.68
C ALA A 58 -17.99 2.12 -0.46
N ASN A 59 -19.23 2.58 -0.31
CA ASN A 59 -20.24 2.50 -1.36
C ASN A 59 -20.02 3.51 -2.51
N SER A 60 -19.18 4.53 -2.31
CA SER A 60 -18.87 5.58 -3.28
C SER A 60 -17.63 5.27 -4.11
N GLY A 61 -16.76 4.38 -3.63
CA GLY A 61 -15.57 3.96 -4.35
C GLY A 61 -14.55 3.30 -3.42
N ARG A 62 -13.42 2.93 -4.02
CA ARG A 62 -12.27 2.33 -3.32
C ARG A 62 -11.22 3.41 -3.08
N ILE A 63 -10.51 3.33 -1.95
CA ILE A 63 -9.32 4.14 -1.73
C ILE A 63 -8.15 3.48 -2.47
N ASN A 64 -7.48 4.23 -3.35
CA ASN A 64 -6.38 3.71 -4.18
C ASN A 64 -4.99 4.17 -3.73
N ALA A 65 -4.91 5.34 -3.08
CA ALA A 65 -3.65 5.94 -2.65
C ALA A 65 -3.87 6.88 -1.47
N SER A 66 -2.77 7.27 -0.83
CA SER A 66 -2.73 8.37 0.14
C SER A 66 -2.27 9.68 -0.50
N ASN A 67 -2.33 10.77 0.26
CA ASN A 67 -1.53 11.97 0.00
C ASN A 67 -0.03 11.75 0.35
N PRO A 68 0.87 12.72 0.07
CA PRO A 68 2.31 12.56 0.25
C PRO A 68 2.79 12.19 1.66
N CYS A 69 2.04 12.57 2.71
CA CYS A 69 2.42 12.32 4.11
C CYS A 69 1.66 11.14 4.74
N SER A 70 0.89 10.39 3.94
CA SER A 70 0.17 9.15 4.34
C SER A 70 -0.95 9.32 5.38
N GLU A 71 -1.33 10.54 5.75
CA GLU A 71 -2.35 10.86 6.75
C GLU A 71 -3.75 11.03 6.16
N TYR A 72 -3.85 11.28 4.85
CA TYR A 72 -5.13 11.42 4.14
C TYR A 72 -5.31 10.29 3.13
N LEU A 73 -6.40 9.53 3.32
CA LEU A 73 -6.79 8.37 2.54
C LEU A 73 -8.28 8.52 2.20
N PHE A 74 -8.58 8.85 0.95
CA PHE A 74 -9.97 9.06 0.52
C PHE A 74 -10.13 8.76 -0.97
N LEU A 75 -11.34 8.99 -1.49
CA LEU A 75 -11.68 8.73 -2.88
C LEU A 75 -10.82 9.55 -3.85
N ASP A 76 -10.70 9.05 -5.08
CA ASP A 76 -9.99 9.72 -6.16
C ASP A 76 -10.58 11.12 -6.42
N ASP A 77 -9.75 12.05 -6.90
CA ASP A 77 -10.11 13.44 -7.21
C ASP A 77 -10.68 14.25 -6.02
N THR A 78 -10.26 13.93 -4.79
CA THR A 78 -10.61 14.69 -3.58
C THR A 78 -9.42 15.41 -2.95
N ALA A 79 -9.68 16.32 -2.01
CA ALA A 79 -8.67 17.13 -1.35
C ALA A 79 -8.88 17.16 0.18
N CYS A 80 -7.81 17.46 0.90
CA CYS A 80 -7.80 17.52 2.36
C CYS A 80 -7.51 18.95 2.86
N ASN A 81 -8.29 19.43 3.81
CA ASN A 81 -8.03 20.65 4.57
C ASN A 81 -7.64 20.29 6.01
N LEU A 82 -6.43 20.67 6.43
CA LEU A 82 -5.83 20.26 7.70
C LEU A 82 -5.62 21.44 8.65
N ALA A 83 -5.72 21.17 9.95
CA ALA A 83 -5.35 22.06 11.04
C ALA A 83 -4.83 21.22 12.22
N SER A 84 -3.97 21.80 13.05
CA SER A 84 -3.39 21.13 14.22
C SER A 84 -3.71 21.91 15.50
N ILE A 85 -4.02 21.19 16.58
CA ILE A 85 -4.25 21.76 17.92
C ILE A 85 -2.96 21.60 18.74
N ASN A 86 -2.56 22.66 19.44
CA ASN A 86 -1.46 22.60 20.41
C ASN A 86 -1.99 22.05 21.75
N LEU A 87 -1.63 20.81 22.08
CA LEU A 87 -2.13 20.05 23.25
C LEU A 87 -1.48 20.47 24.57
#